data_AF-A0A9Q0XFI2-F1
#
_entry.id   AF-A0A9Q0XFI2-F1
#
_cell.length_a   1.000
_cell.length_b   1.000
_cell.length_c   1.000
_cell.angle_alpha   90.00
_cell.angle_beta   90.00
_cell.angle_gamma   90.00
#
_symmetry.space_group_name_H-M   'P 1'
#
loop_
_entity.id
_entity.type
_entity.pdbx_description
1 polymer ?
#
loop_
_entity_poly.entity_id
_entity_poly.type
_entity_poly.pdbx_seq_one_letter_code
_entity_poly.pdbx_strand_id
1 'polypeptide(L)'
;MSDPILIVGAGLSAADAILLAHHCNIPVIHAFRRRVSDPALIFNQLPKTMYPEYHKVHQMMEEQALTSPGPYERYISLPKHRVASFTEDKKCIFHDKNHHQKVHKISMALVLIGSNPNLSYLPNNGMDMAVDCDQPVSPKRNPIDVNPFTYESIHKKGLYAIGPLAGDNFVRFVQGGALAVASSVLKKANKNPP
;
A
#
# COMPACT_ATOMS: atom_id res chain seq x y z
N MET A 1 -5.92 -27.60 -15.40
CA MET A 1 -5.19 -26.39 -14.96
C MET A 1 -5.83 -25.91 -13.67
N SER A 2 -5.03 -25.46 -12.70
CA SER A 2 -5.54 -24.88 -11.45
C SER A 2 -6.16 -23.51 -11.68
N ASP A 3 -7.21 -23.17 -10.93
CA ASP A 3 -7.84 -21.85 -10.98
C ASP A 3 -6.83 -20.75 -10.54
N PRO A 4 -6.87 -19.55 -11.15
CA PRO A 4 -5.92 -18.47 -10.88
C PRO A 4 -6.05 -17.93 -9.45
N ILE A 5 -4.98 -17.33 -8.93
CA ILE A 5 -5.05 -16.48 -7.74
C ILE A 5 -5.51 -15.08 -8.13
N LEU A 6 -6.24 -14.41 -7.24
CA LEU A 6 -6.59 -13.01 -7.38
C LEU A 6 -5.67 -12.15 -6.52
N ILE A 7 -5.06 -11.13 -7.11
CA ILE A 7 -4.31 -10.10 -6.40
C ILE A 7 -5.05 -8.77 -6.57
N VAL A 8 -5.41 -8.14 -5.44
CA VAL A 8 -6.14 -6.85 -5.43
C VAL A 8 -5.25 -5.75 -4.88
N GLY A 9 -4.95 -4.73 -5.67
CA GLY A 9 -4.12 -3.60 -5.23
C GLY A 9 -3.24 -3.08 -6.36
N ALA A 10 -2.65 -1.88 -6.19
CA ALA A 10 -1.72 -1.30 -7.17
C ALA A 10 -0.56 -0.58 -6.48
N GLY A 11 -0.11 -1.16 -5.36
CA GLY A 11 1.05 -0.71 -4.59
C GLY A 11 2.17 -1.75 -4.64
N LEU A 12 3.28 -1.47 -3.94
CA LEU A 12 4.46 -2.34 -3.94
C LEU A 12 4.15 -3.75 -3.42
N SER A 13 3.38 -3.90 -2.34
CA SER A 13 3.01 -5.23 -1.84
C SER A 13 2.26 -6.08 -2.86
N ALA A 14 1.37 -5.46 -3.65
CA ALA A 14 0.68 -6.15 -4.74
C ALA A 14 1.66 -6.53 -5.87
N ALA A 15 2.59 -5.65 -6.18
CA ALA A 15 3.65 -5.91 -7.16
C ALA A 15 4.55 -7.08 -6.75
N ASP A 16 4.98 -7.13 -5.49
CA ASP A 16 5.77 -8.24 -4.94
C ASP A 16 5.02 -9.59 -5.07
N ALA A 17 3.72 -9.59 -4.75
CA ALA A 17 2.89 -10.79 -4.91
C ALA A 17 2.75 -11.23 -6.37
N ILE A 18 2.64 -10.28 -7.31
CA ILE A 18 2.59 -10.56 -8.76
C ILE A 18 3.92 -11.15 -9.23
N LEU A 19 5.04 -10.55 -8.82
CA LEU A 19 6.39 -11.02 -9.18
C LEU A 19 6.63 -12.44 -8.68
N LEU A 20 6.27 -12.73 -7.43
CA LEU A 20 6.39 -14.07 -6.85
C LEU A 20 5.51 -15.08 -7.59
N ALA A 21 4.24 -14.75 -7.83
CA ALA A 21 3.32 -15.63 -8.55
C ALA A 21 3.81 -15.91 -9.98
N HIS A 22 4.30 -14.89 -10.68
CA HIS A 22 4.88 -15.01 -12.01
C HIS A 22 6.12 -15.91 -12.02
N HIS A 23 7.05 -15.71 -11.07
CA HIS A 23 8.24 -16.55 -10.91
C HIS A 23 7.87 -18.03 -10.65
N CYS A 24 6.80 -18.29 -9.90
CA CYS A 24 6.29 -19.64 -9.65
C CYS A 24 5.35 -20.18 -10.75
N ASN A 25 5.18 -19.46 -11.86
CA ASN A 25 4.27 -19.81 -12.97
C ASN A 25 2.80 -20.05 -12.55
N ILE A 26 2.36 -19.34 -11.52
CA ILE A 26 0.99 -19.39 -10.99
C ILE A 26 0.11 -18.41 -11.79
N PRO A 27 -1.06 -18.85 -12.30
CA PRO A 27 -1.98 -17.95 -12.99
C PRO A 27 -2.54 -16.85 -12.07
N VAL A 28 -2.54 -15.61 -12.55
CA VAL A 28 -2.90 -14.41 -11.78
C VAL A 28 -4.00 -13.62 -12.47
N ILE A 29 -5.04 -13.28 -11.71
CA ILE A 29 -5.95 -12.18 -12.00
C ILE A 29 -5.52 -10.99 -11.14
N HIS A 30 -5.11 -9.89 -11.75
CA HIS A 30 -4.69 -8.69 -11.05
C HIS A 30 -5.76 -7.60 -11.19
N ALA A 31 -6.42 -7.25 -10.09
CA ALA A 31 -7.48 -6.26 -10.07
C ALA A 31 -7.10 -5.01 -9.28
N PHE A 32 -7.40 -3.84 -9.86
CA PHE A 32 -7.11 -2.56 -9.20
C PHE A 32 -8.07 -1.45 -9.64
N ARG A 33 -8.36 -0.55 -8.70
CA ARG A 33 -9.34 0.53 -8.87
C ARG A 33 -8.90 1.66 -9.80
N ARG A 34 -7.58 1.83 -10.00
CA ARG A 34 -7.00 2.92 -10.78
C ARG A 34 -6.90 2.55 -12.26
N ARG A 35 -6.74 3.57 -13.11
CA ARG A 35 -6.29 3.36 -14.49
C ARG A 35 -4.77 3.12 -14.49
N VAL A 36 -4.26 2.37 -15.47
CA VAL A 36 -2.81 2.12 -15.59
C VAL A 36 -2.02 3.41 -15.84
N SER A 37 -2.63 4.37 -16.55
CA SER A 37 -2.09 5.71 -16.82
C SER A 37 -2.34 6.73 -15.70
N ASP A 38 -2.63 6.29 -14.47
CA ASP A 38 -2.83 7.19 -13.34
C ASP A 38 -1.45 7.66 -12.82
N PRO A 39 -1.13 8.97 -12.90
CA PRO A 39 0.17 9.48 -12.46
C PRO A 39 0.42 9.24 -10.97
N ALA A 40 -0.63 9.05 -10.16
CA ALA A 40 -0.49 8.79 -8.73
C ALA A 40 -0.12 7.34 -8.40
N LEU A 41 0.01 6.44 -9.38
CA LEU A 41 0.54 5.09 -9.17
C LEU A 41 2.00 5.14 -8.70
N ILE A 42 2.34 4.30 -7.72
CA ILE A 42 3.68 4.28 -7.14
C ILE A 42 4.75 3.92 -8.16
N PHE A 43 4.39 3.16 -9.20
CA PHE A 43 5.29 2.78 -10.29
C PHE A 43 5.85 3.99 -11.06
N ASN A 44 5.08 5.08 -11.16
CA ASN A 44 5.52 6.31 -11.83
C ASN A 44 6.45 7.18 -10.97
N GLN A 45 6.59 6.86 -9.68
CA GLN A 45 7.37 7.63 -8.70
C GLN A 45 8.71 6.96 -8.38
N LEU A 46 8.93 5.73 -8.87
CA LEU A 46 10.12 4.94 -8.58
C LEU A 46 11.11 5.08 -9.73
N PRO A 47 12.40 5.31 -9.46
CA PRO A 47 13.41 5.30 -10.52
C PRO A 47 13.54 3.92 -11.18
N LYS A 48 13.40 3.84 -12.51
CA LYS A 48 13.49 2.58 -13.28
C LYS A 48 14.81 1.84 -13.10
N THR A 49 15.90 2.57 -12.95
CA THR A 49 17.24 1.99 -12.74
C THR A 49 17.37 1.28 -11.39
N MET A 50 16.66 1.75 -10.37
CA MET A 50 16.72 1.19 -9.02
C MET A 50 15.67 0.10 -8.80
N TYR A 51 14.54 0.17 -9.52
CA TYR A 51 13.40 -0.73 -9.36
C TYR A 51 12.87 -1.27 -10.71
N PRO A 52 13.69 -1.94 -11.53
CA PRO A 52 13.28 -2.44 -12.84
C PRO A 52 12.14 -3.47 -12.77
N GLU A 53 12.09 -4.29 -11.72
CA GLU A 53 11.06 -5.31 -11.50
C GLU A 53 9.66 -4.72 -11.32
N TYR A 54 9.54 -3.58 -10.63
CA TYR A 54 8.25 -2.90 -10.46
C TYR A 54 7.78 -2.21 -11.73
N HIS A 55 8.71 -1.78 -12.58
CA HIS A 55 8.37 -1.30 -13.93
C HIS A 55 7.91 -2.44 -14.84
N LYS A 56 8.44 -3.65 -14.64
CA LYS A 56 7.96 -4.84 -15.35
C LYS A 56 6.50 -5.15 -14.98
N VAL A 57 6.14 -5.07 -13.70
CA VAL A 57 4.73 -5.21 -13.27
C VAL A 57 3.85 -4.12 -13.89
N HIS A 58 4.31 -2.87 -13.91
CA HIS A 58 3.57 -1.77 -14.55
C HIS A 58 3.38 -1.98 -16.06
N GLN A 59 4.40 -2.48 -16.76
CA GLN A 59 4.31 -2.89 -18.15
C GLN A 59 3.29 -4.03 -18.34
N MET A 60 3.31 -5.06 -17.49
CA MET A 60 2.32 -6.14 -17.52
C MET A 60 0.90 -5.60 -17.31
N MET A 61 0.71 -4.64 -16.41
CA MET A 61 -0.60 -4.00 -16.19
C MET A 61 -1.14 -3.33 -17.47
N GLU A 62 -0.27 -2.77 -18.31
CA GLU A 62 -0.60 -2.06 -19.55
C GLU A 62 -0.83 -3.01 -20.74
N GLU A 63 0.10 -3.93 -20.97
CA GLU A 63 0.15 -4.79 -22.16
C GLU A 63 -0.84 -5.96 -22.12
N GLN A 64 -1.40 -6.29 -20.95
CA GLN A 64 -2.23 -7.47 -20.73
C GLN A 64 -3.70 -7.15 -20.40
N ALA A 65 -4.30 -6.22 -21.16
CA ALA A 65 -5.74 -5.97 -21.05
C ALA A 65 -6.54 -7.18 -21.56
N LEU A 66 -7.63 -7.54 -20.85
CA LEU A 66 -8.57 -8.65 -21.12
C LEU A 66 -8.93 -8.95 -22.58
N THR A 67 -8.77 -7.98 -23.48
CA THR A 67 -9.25 -8.00 -24.86
C THR A 67 -8.24 -8.52 -25.90
N SER A 68 -6.99 -8.78 -25.50
CA SER A 68 -5.95 -9.27 -26.42
C SER A 68 -5.05 -10.31 -25.75
N PRO A 69 -4.60 -11.36 -26.46
CA PRO A 69 -3.52 -12.22 -25.96
C PRO A 69 -2.25 -11.38 -25.85
N GLY A 70 -1.99 -10.86 -24.65
CA GLY A 70 -0.77 -10.15 -24.33
C GLY A 70 0.41 -11.13 -24.18
N PRO A 71 1.66 -10.60 -24.13
CA PRO A 71 2.86 -11.42 -24.09
C PRO A 71 3.03 -12.21 -22.78
N TYR A 72 2.29 -11.88 -21.72
CA TYR A 72 2.40 -12.54 -20.41
C TYR A 72 1.36 -13.63 -20.25
N GLU A 73 1.66 -14.82 -20.76
CA GLU A 73 0.82 -16.00 -20.50
C GLU A 73 0.51 -16.12 -19.01
N ARG A 74 -0.75 -16.46 -18.67
CA ARG A 74 -1.24 -16.68 -17.29
C ARG A 74 -1.36 -15.44 -16.41
N TYR A 75 -1.21 -14.23 -16.94
CA TYR A 75 -1.55 -12.99 -16.23
C TYR A 75 -2.76 -12.32 -16.90
N ILE A 76 -3.67 -11.76 -16.10
CA ILE A 76 -4.86 -11.02 -16.55
C ILE A 76 -4.92 -9.69 -15.79
N SER A 77 -4.88 -8.56 -16.51
CA SER A 77 -5.01 -7.21 -15.93
C SER A 77 -6.46 -6.74 -15.94
N LEU A 78 -6.98 -6.35 -14.78
CA LEU A 78 -8.32 -5.78 -14.56
C LEU A 78 -8.23 -4.34 -14.02
N PRO A 79 -7.82 -3.36 -14.85
CA PRO A 79 -7.79 -1.95 -14.45
C PRO A 79 -9.20 -1.39 -14.26
N LYS A 80 -9.37 -0.44 -13.33
CA LYS A 80 -10.68 0.14 -12.97
C LYS A 80 -11.74 -0.89 -12.56
N HIS A 81 -11.32 -2.03 -12.02
CA HIS A 81 -12.24 -3.01 -11.46
C HIS A 81 -12.18 -2.96 -9.93
N ARG A 82 -13.34 -3.20 -9.30
CA ARG A 82 -13.48 -3.34 -7.84
C ARG A 82 -14.06 -4.70 -7.54
N VAL A 83 -13.56 -5.35 -6.49
CA VAL A 83 -14.19 -6.55 -5.95
C VAL A 83 -15.52 -6.13 -5.32
N ALA A 84 -16.60 -6.77 -5.73
CA ALA A 84 -17.93 -6.59 -5.17
C ALA A 84 -18.20 -7.62 -4.06
N SER A 85 -17.92 -8.89 -4.33
CA SER A 85 -18.06 -9.96 -3.34
C SER A 85 -17.23 -11.19 -3.69
N PHE A 86 -16.95 -11.97 -2.64
CA PHE A 86 -16.48 -13.34 -2.74
C PHE A 86 -17.64 -14.28 -2.47
N THR A 87 -17.68 -15.38 -3.19
CA THR A 87 -18.76 -16.37 -3.13
C THR A 87 -18.22 -17.71 -2.65
N GLU A 88 -19.09 -18.52 -2.05
CA GLU A 88 -18.71 -19.82 -1.48
C GLU A 88 -18.16 -20.81 -2.52
N ASP A 89 -18.58 -20.66 -3.79
CA ASP A 89 -18.11 -21.48 -4.92
C ASP A 89 -16.76 -21.01 -5.50
N LYS A 90 -16.00 -20.26 -4.71
CA LYS A 90 -14.68 -19.71 -5.03
C LYS A 90 -14.70 -18.80 -6.26
N LYS A 91 -15.76 -18.04 -6.46
CA LYS A 91 -15.80 -16.98 -7.47
C LYS A 91 -15.64 -15.61 -6.83
N CYS A 92 -15.02 -14.70 -7.57
CA CYS A 92 -14.98 -13.28 -7.27
C CYS A 92 -15.82 -12.53 -8.30
N ILE A 93 -16.74 -11.72 -7.80
CA ILE A 93 -17.56 -10.81 -8.60
C ILE A 93 -16.87 -9.45 -8.60
N PHE A 94 -16.61 -8.92 -9.79
CA PHE A 94 -16.03 -7.59 -9.99
C PHE A 94 -17.07 -6.65 -10.59
N HIS A 95 -17.00 -5.37 -10.23
CA HIS A 95 -17.65 -4.28 -10.96
C HIS A 95 -16.61 -3.51 -11.75
N ASP A 96 -16.88 -3.29 -13.03
CA ASP A 96 -16.13 -2.32 -13.83
C ASP A 96 -16.60 -0.87 -13.55
N LYS A 97 -16.00 0.10 -14.25
CA LYS A 97 -16.37 1.52 -14.15
C LYS A 97 -17.84 1.84 -14.51
N ASN A 98 -18.52 0.94 -15.23
CA ASN A 98 -19.88 1.08 -15.70
C ASN A 98 -20.85 0.19 -14.88
N HIS A 99 -20.39 -0.35 -13.74
CA HIS A 99 -21.13 -1.30 -12.90
C HIS A 99 -21.48 -2.63 -13.58
N HIS A 100 -20.84 -2.97 -14.70
CA HIS A 100 -21.00 -4.29 -15.28
C HIS A 100 -20.29 -5.32 -14.41
N GLN A 101 -20.97 -6.44 -14.19
CA GLN A 101 -20.44 -7.53 -13.41
C GLN A 101 -19.57 -8.44 -14.26
N LYS A 102 -18.41 -8.82 -13.73
CA LYS A 102 -17.57 -9.90 -14.24
C LYS A 102 -17.35 -10.91 -13.14
N VAL A 103 -17.40 -12.19 -13.49
CA VAL A 103 -17.25 -13.28 -12.54
C VAL A 103 -16.07 -14.12 -12.96
N HIS A 104 -15.11 -14.30 -12.06
CA HIS A 104 -13.97 -15.18 -12.27
C HIS A 104 -13.88 -16.20 -11.15
N LYS A 105 -13.64 -17.46 -11.51
CA LYS A 105 -13.27 -18.50 -10.57
C LYS A 105 -11.82 -18.28 -10.12
N ILE A 106 -11.57 -18.40 -8.83
CA ILE A 106 -10.27 -18.16 -8.21
C ILE A 106 -9.93 -19.28 -7.22
N SER A 107 -8.66 -19.52 -6.98
CA SER A 107 -8.20 -20.47 -5.96
C SER A 107 -7.92 -19.80 -4.61
N MET A 108 -7.50 -18.54 -4.64
CA MET A 108 -7.14 -17.72 -3.47
C MET A 108 -7.26 -16.23 -3.83
N ALA A 109 -7.57 -15.36 -2.85
CA ALA A 109 -7.53 -13.92 -3.01
C ALA A 109 -6.55 -13.26 -2.02
N LEU A 110 -5.65 -12.42 -2.54
CA LEU A 110 -4.74 -11.58 -1.77
C LEU A 110 -5.19 -10.12 -1.91
N VAL A 111 -5.69 -9.53 -0.81
CA VAL A 111 -6.17 -8.15 -0.78
C VAL A 111 -5.07 -7.23 -0.23
N LEU A 112 -4.32 -6.61 -1.13
CA LEU A 112 -3.10 -5.84 -0.88
C LEU A 112 -3.30 -4.36 -1.23
N ILE A 113 -4.31 -3.75 -0.60
CA ILE A 113 -4.79 -2.38 -0.90
C ILE A 113 -4.14 -1.29 -0.03
N GLY A 114 -3.07 -1.62 0.66
CA GLY A 114 -2.42 -0.78 1.68
C GLY A 114 -2.92 -1.08 3.09
N SER A 115 -2.38 -0.36 4.06
CA SER A 115 -2.71 -0.49 5.48
C SER A 115 -3.00 0.88 6.10
N ASN A 116 -3.80 0.86 7.16
CA ASN A 116 -3.99 2.00 8.04
C ASN A 116 -3.49 1.63 9.45
N PRO A 117 -2.93 2.59 10.19
CA PRO A 117 -2.54 2.34 11.57
C PRO A 117 -3.79 2.08 12.42
N ASN A 118 -3.66 1.15 13.37
CA ASN A 118 -4.68 0.99 14.41
C ASN A 118 -4.27 1.81 15.62
N LEU A 119 -4.96 2.94 15.83
CA LEU A 119 -4.74 3.86 16.95
C LEU A 119 -5.93 3.88 17.92
N SER A 120 -6.79 2.84 17.90
CA SER A 120 -8.00 2.77 18.74
C SER A 120 -7.73 2.77 20.24
N TYR A 121 -6.49 2.52 20.65
CA TYR A 121 -6.04 2.64 22.03
C TYR A 121 -5.79 4.09 22.47
N LEU A 122 -5.85 5.06 21.55
CA LEU A 122 -5.71 6.49 21.82
C LEU A 122 -7.07 7.20 21.77
N PRO A 123 -7.25 8.29 22.52
CA PRO A 123 -8.40 9.16 22.37
C PRO A 123 -8.57 9.62 20.92
N ASN A 124 -9.81 9.64 20.42
CA ASN A 124 -10.15 10.02 19.05
C ASN A 124 -9.29 9.34 17.97
N ASN A 125 -8.83 8.11 18.20
CA ASN A 125 -7.93 7.38 17.30
C ASN A 125 -6.65 8.17 16.93
N GLY A 126 -6.17 9.04 17.83
CA GLY A 126 -4.98 9.87 17.61
C GLY A 126 -5.17 11.03 16.63
N MET A 127 -6.40 11.38 16.25
CA MET A 127 -6.69 12.51 15.35
C MET A 127 -6.16 13.84 15.90
N ASP A 128 -6.18 14.04 17.23
CA ASP A 128 -5.68 15.25 17.90
C ASP A 128 -4.16 15.46 17.79
N MET A 129 -3.46 14.50 17.18
CA MET A 129 -2.02 14.56 16.93
C MET A 129 -1.69 14.55 15.43
N ALA A 130 -2.69 14.49 14.55
CA ALA A 130 -2.48 14.53 13.12
C ALA A 130 -2.20 15.96 12.64
N VAL A 131 -1.56 16.09 11.47
CA VAL A 131 -1.32 17.40 10.81
C VAL A 131 -2.62 18.19 10.64
N ASP A 132 -3.69 17.52 10.22
CA ASP A 132 -5.06 18.02 10.22
C ASP A 132 -5.85 17.28 11.29
N CYS A 133 -6.16 17.97 12.40
CA CYS A 133 -6.85 17.40 13.56
C CYS A 133 -8.32 17.05 13.30
N ASP A 134 -8.91 17.54 12.20
CA ASP A 134 -10.30 17.25 11.82
C ASP A 134 -10.43 16.03 10.91
N GLN A 135 -9.30 15.44 10.49
CA GLN A 135 -9.25 14.28 9.60
C GLN A 135 -8.63 13.05 10.27
N PRO A 136 -9.06 11.82 9.91
CA PRO A 136 -8.45 10.60 10.44
C PRO A 136 -6.95 10.51 10.13
N VAL A 137 -6.18 9.90 11.05
CA VAL A 137 -4.76 9.63 10.84
C VAL A 137 -4.57 8.71 9.63
N SER A 138 -3.69 9.12 8.71
CA SER A 138 -3.35 8.38 7.51
C SER A 138 -1.87 8.55 7.14
N PRO A 139 -1.10 7.44 7.03
CA PRO A 139 0.33 7.49 6.69
C PRO A 139 0.73 8.23 5.42
N LYS A 140 -0.21 8.44 4.48
CA LYS A 140 0.07 9.10 3.20
C LYS A 140 -0.61 10.45 3.02
N ARG A 141 -1.64 10.74 3.82
CA ARG A 141 -2.51 11.90 3.61
C ARG A 141 -2.57 12.83 4.81
N ASN A 142 -2.50 12.27 6.00
CA ASN A 142 -2.63 12.99 7.25
C ASN A 142 -1.84 12.26 8.35
N PRO A 143 -0.50 12.23 8.26
CA PRO A 143 0.32 11.57 9.27
C PRO A 143 0.21 12.30 10.61
N ILE A 144 0.77 11.70 11.67
CA ILE A 144 1.00 12.37 12.94
C ILE A 144 1.95 13.53 12.71
N ASP A 145 1.59 14.71 13.21
CA ASP A 145 2.44 15.89 13.12
C ASP A 145 3.58 15.78 14.11
N VAL A 146 4.81 15.78 13.58
CA VAL A 146 6.04 15.59 14.36
C VAL A 146 7.08 16.61 13.98
N ASN A 147 7.94 16.94 14.94
CA ASN A 147 9.14 17.70 14.66
C ASN A 147 10.07 16.86 13.75
N PRO A 148 10.53 17.39 12.60
CA PRO A 148 11.26 16.61 11.61
C PRO A 148 12.65 16.14 12.07
N PHE A 149 13.21 16.72 13.14
CA PHE A 149 14.53 16.37 13.66
C PHE A 149 14.48 15.49 14.91
N THR A 150 13.36 15.48 15.64
CA THR A 150 13.23 14.73 16.90
C THR A 150 12.14 13.66 16.85
N TYR A 151 11.25 13.72 15.86
CA TYR A 151 10.08 12.87 15.69
C TYR A 151 9.10 12.92 16.88
N GLU A 152 9.24 13.93 17.74
CA GLU A 152 8.29 14.21 18.82
C GLU A 152 7.04 14.85 18.24
N SER A 153 5.88 14.46 18.73
CA SER A 153 4.61 15.06 18.33
C SER A 153 4.61 16.56 18.64
N ILE A 154 4.14 17.36 17.67
CA ILE A 154 3.93 18.80 17.85
C ILE A 154 2.82 19.06 18.88
N HIS A 155 1.81 18.19 18.94
CA HIS A 155 0.63 18.36 19.76
C HIS A 155 0.76 17.75 21.17
N LYS A 156 1.64 16.75 21.35
CA LYS A 156 1.81 16.04 22.63
C LYS A 156 3.27 15.86 23.00
N LYS A 157 3.74 16.69 23.94
CA LYS A 157 5.09 16.60 24.49
C LYS A 157 5.34 15.22 25.13
N GLY A 158 6.51 14.65 24.85
CA GLY A 158 6.93 13.34 25.34
C GLY A 158 6.41 12.15 24.55
N LEU A 159 5.54 12.39 23.57
CA LEU A 159 5.07 11.35 22.65
C LEU A 159 5.76 11.49 21.30
N TYR A 160 6.10 10.35 20.69
CA TYR A 160 6.87 10.29 19.45
C TYR A 160 6.16 9.39 18.45
N ALA A 161 6.27 9.71 17.16
CA ALA A 161 5.78 8.86 16.09
C ALA A 161 6.89 8.66 15.06
N ILE A 162 7.03 7.43 14.56
CA ILE A 162 8.07 7.04 13.59
C ILE A 162 7.48 6.18 12.49
N GLY A 163 8.22 6.04 11.38
CA GLY A 163 7.79 5.21 10.26
C GLY A 163 6.50 5.73 9.63
N PRO A 164 5.58 4.85 9.18
CA PRO A 164 4.39 5.28 8.47
C PRO A 164 3.51 6.27 9.25
N LEU A 165 3.53 6.23 10.59
CA LEU A 165 2.80 7.21 11.40
C LEU A 165 3.31 8.64 11.21
N ALA A 166 4.60 8.82 10.94
CA ALA A 166 5.23 10.11 10.66
C ALA A 166 5.30 10.43 9.15
N GLY A 167 4.66 9.62 8.29
CA GLY A 167 4.72 9.76 6.83
C GLY A 167 5.85 8.98 6.15
N ASP A 168 6.70 8.30 6.91
CA ASP A 168 7.81 7.52 6.39
C ASP A 168 7.38 6.12 5.96
N ASN A 169 7.05 6.00 4.67
CA ASN A 169 6.47 4.78 4.10
C ASN A 169 7.51 3.76 3.59
N PHE A 170 8.81 4.08 3.66
CA PHE A 170 9.90 3.17 3.26
C PHE A 170 10.77 2.80 4.46
N VAL A 171 11.14 1.53 4.55
CA VAL A 171 11.94 0.97 5.65
C VAL A 171 13.23 1.77 5.91
N ARG A 172 13.89 2.23 4.85
CA ARG A 172 15.14 3.02 4.95
C ARG A 172 15.00 4.31 5.80
N PHE A 173 13.80 4.86 5.93
CA PHE A 173 13.56 6.07 6.71
C PHE A 173 13.32 5.79 8.19
N VAL A 174 12.82 4.59 8.53
CA VAL A 174 12.47 4.20 9.91
C VAL A 174 13.69 4.22 10.84
N GLN A 175 14.86 3.79 10.35
CA GLN A 175 16.10 3.76 11.13
C GLN A 175 16.55 5.16 11.56
N GLY A 176 16.48 6.14 10.65
CA GLY A 176 16.80 7.53 10.94
C GLY A 176 15.85 8.14 11.97
N GLY A 177 14.55 7.91 11.80
CA GLY A 177 13.53 8.35 12.77
C GLY A 177 13.75 7.76 14.17
N ALA A 178 14.04 6.46 14.26
CA ALA A 178 14.34 5.81 15.54
C ALA A 178 15.57 6.41 16.25
N LEU A 179 16.64 6.69 15.51
CA LEU A 179 17.84 7.34 16.06
C LEU A 179 17.54 8.77 16.55
N ALA A 180 16.74 9.53 15.81
CA ALA A 180 16.30 10.87 16.18
C ALA A 180 15.50 10.87 17.49
N VAL A 181 14.54 9.94 17.64
CA VAL A 181 13.77 9.75 18.88
C VAL A 181 14.70 9.42 20.04
N ALA A 182 15.58 8.42 19.88
CA ALA A 182 16.51 8.00 20.93
C ALA A 182 17.41 9.16 21.39
N SER A 183 17.97 9.93 20.43
CA SER A 183 18.77 11.12 20.74
C SER A 183 17.97 12.19 21.49
N SER A 184 16.72 12.44 21.08
CA SER A 184 15.82 13.40 21.73
C SER A 184 15.52 13.02 23.18
N VAL A 185 15.20 11.74 23.43
CA VAL A 185 14.92 11.22 24.77
C VAL A 185 16.16 11.33 25.66
N LEU A 186 17.33 10.90 25.19
CA LEU A 186 18.59 10.97 25.95
C LEU A 186 18.96 12.41 26.33
N LYS A 187 18.85 13.36 25.38
CA LYS A 187 19.15 14.77 25.65
C LYS A 187 18.21 15.39 26.68
N LYS A 188 16.95 14.95 26.75
CA LYS A 188 15.99 15.41 27.76
C LYS A 188 16.26 14.80 29.13
N ALA A 189 16.60 13.51 29.20
CA ALA A 189 17.00 12.86 30.44
C ALA A 189 18.24 13.54 31.06
N ASN A 190 19.25 13.86 30.26
CA ASN A 190 20.47 14.50 30.75
C ASN A 190 20.28 15.97 31.18
N LYS A 191 19.21 16.65 30.73
CA LYS A 191 18.87 18.02 31.14
C LYS A 191 18.10 18.07 32.46
N ASN A 192 17.44 16.97 32.83
CA ASN A 192 16.71 16.81 34.08
C ASN A 192 17.28 15.60 34.84
N PRO A 193 18.51 15.66 35.37
CA PRO A 193 19.02 14.60 36.23
C PRO A 193 18.10 14.42 37.44
N PRO A 194 18.01 13.20 38.00
CA PRO A 194 17.20 12.92 39.19
C PRO A 194 17.59 13.78 40.40
#